data_AF-A0A813LKN5-F1
#
_entry.id   AF-A0A813LKN5-F1
#
_cell.length_a   1.000
_cell.length_b   1.000
_cell.length_c   1.000
_cell.angle_alpha   90.00
_cell.angle_beta   90.00
_cell.angle_gamma   90.00
#
_symmetry.space_group_name_H-M   'P 1'
#
loop_
_entity.id
_entity.type
_entity.pdbx_description
1 polymer ?
#
loop_
_entity_poly.entity_id
_entity_poly.type
_entity_poly.pdbx_seq_one_letter_code
_entity_poly.pdbx_strand_id
1 'polypeptide(L)'
;MHGADWLPTLCAVAGISGACESVALDGVDQGGPLFRNSEAVRTEVFYGQGDNSPSRYAPYDTALRDGDGLKLFQGWGGLPANWSRAKNASCPGAAEMTDLLLPSSSSTSATLLYNVRQDPGEHVEVSQGHPEIVARLVARLNELRSSAVDVVGGGGHPDPKCPSYDKAQHTEPHVGAIWVLLRWDANRFKSTDGPASFREGCMIDVMSIDRMNHSCRPSVSAVRELEAFEEGAVKTGEGRFVARALRDLAVGDTLCLNYGPPELPDWALERRRQHLLENNGFVCQCPRCTAEDAEALDGGSLMG
;
A
#
# COMPACT_ATOMS: atom_id res chain seq x y z
N MET A 1 -9.06 3.10 8.15
CA MET A 1 -8.82 1.68 7.81
C MET A 1 -7.50 1.24 8.42
N HIS A 2 -7.45 0.05 8.99
CA HIS A 2 -6.24 -0.60 9.50
C HIS A 2 -5.89 -1.83 8.65
N GLY A 3 -4.65 -2.32 8.70
CA GLY A 3 -4.23 -3.49 7.90
C GLY A 3 -5.09 -4.74 8.12
N ALA A 4 -5.55 -4.96 9.36
CA ALA A 4 -6.43 -6.07 9.71
C ALA A 4 -7.83 -5.99 9.04
N ASP A 5 -8.28 -4.81 8.59
CA ASP A 5 -9.59 -4.63 7.96
C ASP A 5 -9.66 -5.22 6.55
N TRP A 6 -8.51 -5.43 5.90
CA TRP A 6 -8.49 -5.83 4.49
C TRP A 6 -9.16 -7.19 4.25
N LEU A 7 -8.85 -8.19 5.06
CA LEU A 7 -9.42 -9.53 4.90
C LEU A 7 -10.96 -9.53 4.95
N PRO A 8 -11.63 -9.05 6.02
CA PRO A 8 -13.09 -9.03 6.07
C PRO A 8 -13.70 -8.10 5.01
N THR A 9 -13.07 -6.98 4.69
CA THR A 9 -13.54 -6.07 3.63
C THR A 9 -13.52 -6.74 2.26
N LEU A 10 -12.42 -7.42 1.91
CA LEU A 10 -12.30 -8.13 0.64
C LEU A 10 -13.25 -9.35 0.57
N CYS A 11 -13.41 -10.08 1.68
CA CYS A 11 -14.43 -11.12 1.84
C CYS A 11 -15.83 -10.58 1.48
N ALA A 12 -16.20 -9.42 2.02
CA ALA A 12 -17.49 -8.78 1.76
C ALA A 12 -17.65 -8.33 0.29
N VAL A 13 -16.62 -7.69 -0.27
CA VAL A 13 -16.63 -7.27 -1.68
C VAL A 13 -16.76 -8.47 -2.63
N ALA A 14 -16.12 -9.58 -2.31
CA ALA A 14 -16.19 -10.81 -3.10
C ALA A 14 -17.48 -11.63 -2.87
N GLY A 15 -18.39 -11.19 -2.00
CA GLY A 15 -19.64 -11.92 -1.69
C GLY A 15 -19.42 -13.21 -0.91
N ILE A 16 -18.30 -13.34 -0.20
CA ILE A 16 -17.90 -14.54 0.58
C ILE A 16 -17.73 -14.25 2.07
N SER A 17 -18.45 -13.28 2.63
CA SER A 17 -18.34 -12.90 4.06
C SER A 17 -18.43 -14.09 5.02
N GLY A 18 -19.28 -15.08 4.71
CA GLY A 18 -19.43 -16.30 5.53
C GLY A 18 -18.15 -17.15 5.66
N ALA A 19 -17.22 -17.07 4.70
CA ALA A 19 -15.94 -17.76 4.80
C ALA A 19 -15.05 -17.19 5.93
N CYS A 20 -15.20 -15.89 6.20
CA CYS A 20 -14.45 -15.17 7.21
C CYS A 20 -15.07 -15.32 8.64
N GLU A 21 -16.30 -15.84 8.78
CA GLU A 21 -17.01 -15.92 10.07
C GLU A 21 -16.49 -17.00 11.03
N SER A 22 -15.81 -18.02 10.50
CA SER A 22 -15.30 -19.15 11.29
C SER A 22 -14.06 -18.82 12.13
N VAL A 23 -13.47 -17.65 11.92
CA VAL A 23 -12.25 -17.20 12.60
C VAL A 23 -12.57 -15.90 13.33
N ALA A 24 -12.11 -15.78 14.59
CA ALA A 24 -12.15 -14.51 15.30
C ALA A 24 -11.15 -13.54 14.64
N LEU A 25 -11.66 -12.60 13.85
CA LEU A 25 -10.86 -11.59 13.18
C LEU A 25 -10.83 -10.29 14.00
N ASP A 26 -9.65 -9.67 14.11
CA ASP A 26 -9.51 -8.31 14.66
C ASP A 26 -9.93 -7.21 13.66
N GLY A 27 -10.11 -7.59 12.41
CA GLY A 27 -10.56 -6.75 11.30
C GLY A 27 -12.08 -6.51 11.30
N VAL A 28 -12.52 -5.41 10.68
CA VAL A 28 -13.94 -5.19 10.36
C VAL A 28 -14.10 -4.85 8.88
N ASP A 29 -15.27 -5.15 8.31
CA ASP A 29 -15.62 -4.73 6.94
C ASP A 29 -15.76 -3.20 6.86
N GLN A 30 -14.95 -2.58 6.02
CA GLN A 30 -14.94 -1.14 5.74
C GLN A 30 -15.53 -0.81 4.37
N GLY A 31 -16.21 -1.75 3.72
CA GLY A 31 -16.82 -1.56 2.41
C GLY A 31 -17.92 -0.48 2.39
N GLY A 32 -18.62 -0.29 3.51
CA GLY A 32 -19.56 0.83 3.68
C GLY A 32 -18.87 2.19 3.48
N PRO A 33 -17.88 2.53 4.33
CA PRO A 33 -17.09 3.76 4.17
C PRO A 33 -16.45 3.91 2.79
N LEU A 34 -15.90 2.82 2.24
CA LEU A 34 -15.17 2.87 0.97
C LEU A 34 -16.06 3.08 -0.25
N PHE A 35 -17.19 2.38 -0.32
CA PHE A 35 -17.98 2.29 -1.56
C PHE A 35 -19.34 2.97 -1.47
N ARG A 36 -19.80 3.30 -0.26
CA ARG A 36 -21.14 3.82 -0.01
C ARG A 36 -21.16 5.11 0.81
N ASN A 37 -19.98 5.70 1.08
CA ASN A 37 -19.85 6.92 1.86
C ASN A 37 -20.57 6.86 3.23
N SER A 38 -20.53 5.70 3.89
CA SER A 38 -21.08 5.53 5.24
C SER A 38 -20.05 5.89 6.32
N GLU A 39 -20.51 6.01 7.57
CA GLU A 39 -19.64 6.19 8.72
C GLU A 39 -18.65 5.03 8.92
N ALA A 40 -17.48 5.34 9.48
CA ALA A 40 -16.45 4.36 9.78
C ALA A 40 -16.96 3.31 10.78
N VAL A 41 -16.76 2.03 10.45
CA VAL A 41 -17.20 0.92 11.31
C VAL A 41 -16.23 0.69 12.48
N ARG A 42 -14.94 0.92 12.26
CA ARG A 42 -13.90 0.69 13.26
C ARG A 42 -13.86 1.82 14.28
N THR A 43 -14.00 1.45 15.55
CA THR A 43 -13.94 2.36 16.71
C THR A 43 -12.63 2.26 17.50
N GLU A 44 -11.71 1.37 17.13
CA GLU A 44 -10.44 1.19 17.87
C GLU A 44 -9.35 0.57 16.98
N VAL A 45 -8.10 0.93 17.24
CA VAL A 45 -6.89 0.35 16.63
C VAL A 45 -5.87 0.05 17.72
N PHE A 46 -5.58 -1.24 17.92
CA PHE A 46 -4.41 -1.69 18.67
C PHE A 46 -3.23 -1.84 17.70
N TYR A 47 -2.15 -1.11 17.92
CA TYR A 47 -1.00 -1.11 17.00
C TYR A 47 -0.02 -2.25 17.23
N GLY A 48 -0.16 -2.97 18.34
CA GLY A 48 0.73 -4.06 18.74
C GLY A 48 1.44 -3.79 20.06
N GLN A 49 2.14 -4.82 20.54
CA GLN A 49 3.00 -4.76 21.72
C GLN A 49 4.39 -5.29 21.37
N GLY A 50 5.42 -4.48 21.61
CA GLY A 50 6.81 -4.93 21.61
C GLY A 50 7.11 -5.69 22.91
N ASP A 51 7.50 -6.95 22.80
CA ASP A 51 7.82 -7.85 23.93
C ASP A 51 9.32 -7.84 24.27
N ASN A 52 10.19 -7.65 23.27
CA ASN A 52 11.65 -7.79 23.38
C ASN A 52 12.42 -6.55 22.93
N SER A 53 11.77 -5.40 22.80
CA SER A 53 12.49 -4.15 22.58
C SER A 53 13.34 -3.87 23.82
N PRO A 54 14.67 -3.65 23.71
CA PRO A 54 15.52 -3.26 24.83
C PRO A 54 15.20 -1.81 25.23
N SER A 55 13.98 -1.60 25.71
CA SER A 55 13.46 -0.31 26.12
C SER A 55 13.59 -0.19 27.63
N ARG A 56 13.91 1.02 28.10
CA ARG A 56 13.95 1.33 29.54
C ARG A 56 12.57 1.31 30.20
N TYR A 57 11.52 1.13 29.40
CA TYR A 57 10.12 1.23 29.82
C TYR A 57 9.40 -0.12 29.77
N ALA A 58 10.17 -1.21 29.83
CA ALA A 58 9.63 -2.55 30.05
C ALA A 58 8.65 -2.54 31.25
N PRO A 59 7.54 -3.30 31.17
CA PRO A 59 7.30 -4.36 30.19
C PRO A 59 6.51 -3.94 28.94
N TYR A 60 6.20 -2.65 28.76
CA TYR A 60 5.23 -2.24 27.73
C TYR A 60 5.87 -1.34 26.68
N ASP A 61 5.71 -1.72 25.42
CA ASP A 61 5.89 -0.88 24.25
C ASP A 61 4.63 -1.08 23.40
N THR A 62 3.62 -0.23 23.59
CA THR A 62 2.26 -0.49 23.10
C THR A 62 1.57 0.80 22.71
N ALA A 63 0.77 0.79 21.65
CA ALA A 63 -0.09 1.90 21.31
C ALA A 63 -1.53 1.47 21.01
N LEU A 64 -2.47 2.32 21.42
CA LEU A 64 -3.91 2.15 21.20
C LEU A 64 -4.48 3.48 20.71
N ARG A 65 -5.38 3.43 19.72
CA ARG A 65 -6.19 4.58 19.32
C ARG A 65 -7.66 4.23 19.38
N ASP A 66 -8.47 5.06 20.01
CA ASP A 66 -9.91 4.89 20.07
C ASP A 66 -10.65 5.61 18.91
N GLY A 67 -11.98 5.56 18.97
CA GLY A 67 -12.87 6.10 17.95
C GLY A 67 -12.95 7.62 18.00
N ASP A 68 -12.71 8.20 19.18
CA ASP A 68 -12.68 9.64 19.42
C ASP A 68 -11.39 10.29 18.91
N GLY A 69 -10.42 9.47 18.49
CA GLY A 69 -9.15 9.93 17.93
C GLY A 69 -8.10 10.21 19.00
N LEU A 70 -8.25 9.65 20.20
CA LEU A 70 -7.21 9.72 21.21
C LEU A 70 -6.29 8.51 21.09
N LYS A 71 -5.00 8.78 21.03
CA LYS A 71 -3.95 7.78 20.87
C LYS A 71 -3.05 7.76 22.10
N LEU A 72 -3.04 6.62 22.77
CA LEU A 72 -2.22 6.35 23.94
C LEU A 72 -0.99 5.56 23.52
N PHE A 73 0.17 5.97 24.00
CA PHE A 73 1.37 5.15 24.02
C PHE A 73 1.68 4.73 25.45
N GLN A 74 2.07 3.47 25.65
CA GLN A 74 2.76 3.02 26.86
C GLN A 74 4.17 2.57 26.48
N GLY A 75 5.19 3.15 27.11
CA GLY A 75 6.59 2.89 26.82
C GLY A 75 7.16 3.78 25.74
N TRP A 76 7.68 3.20 24.67
CA TRP A 76 8.54 3.89 23.70
C TRP A 76 8.06 3.74 22.26
N GLY A 77 7.57 4.81 21.63
CA GLY A 77 7.04 4.77 20.26
C GLY A 77 8.05 4.52 19.12
N GLY A 78 9.28 4.08 19.41
CA GLY A 78 10.33 3.78 18.43
C GLY A 78 11.26 4.95 18.05
N LEU A 79 12.20 4.69 17.13
CA LEU A 79 13.11 5.68 16.56
C LEU A 79 12.91 5.85 15.03
N PRO A 80 13.21 7.05 14.51
CA PRO A 80 13.52 8.25 15.27
C PRO A 80 12.25 8.79 15.96
N ALA A 81 12.37 9.26 17.20
CA ALA A 81 11.26 9.84 17.96
C ALA A 81 10.99 11.30 17.55
N ASN A 82 11.55 11.74 16.44
CA ASN A 82 11.41 13.11 15.94
C ASN A 82 10.73 13.11 14.57
N TRP A 83 10.28 14.31 14.20
CA TRP A 83 9.71 14.54 12.89
C TRP A 83 10.83 14.70 11.87
N SER A 84 10.99 13.72 10.99
CA SER A 84 11.83 13.86 9.81
C SER A 84 11.13 14.72 8.77
N ARG A 85 11.79 15.75 8.26
CA ARG A 85 11.28 16.49 7.10
C ARG A 85 11.42 15.63 5.85
N ALA A 86 10.46 15.73 4.94
CA ALA A 86 10.59 15.12 3.63
C ALA A 86 11.89 15.60 2.97
N LYS A 87 12.70 14.66 2.48
CA LYS A 87 13.87 14.97 1.67
C LYS A 87 13.42 15.30 0.24
N ASN A 88 12.80 16.46 0.03
CA ASN A 88 12.53 16.96 -1.32
C ASN A 88 13.62 17.95 -1.74
N ALA A 89 14.22 17.70 -2.91
CA ALA A 89 15.35 18.45 -3.48
C ALA A 89 15.05 19.94 -3.77
N SER A 90 13.79 20.35 -3.66
CA SER A 90 13.30 21.70 -3.90
C SER A 90 13.38 22.64 -2.69
N CYS A 91 13.95 22.20 -1.55
CA CYS A 91 14.29 23.08 -0.44
C CYS A 91 15.81 23.36 -0.39
N PRO A 92 16.36 24.18 -1.32
CA PRO A 92 17.76 24.58 -1.26
C PRO A 92 17.97 25.43 -0.01
N GLY A 93 18.67 24.87 0.98
CA GLY A 93 18.87 25.51 2.29
C GLY A 93 18.55 24.65 3.51
N ALA A 94 18.26 23.34 3.34
CA ALA A 94 18.26 22.37 4.44
C ALA A 94 19.69 22.13 4.95
N ALA A 95 20.31 23.18 5.49
CA ALA A 95 21.46 23.08 6.36
C ALA A 95 21.12 22.15 7.53
N GLU A 96 22.15 21.45 8.00
CA GLU A 96 22.15 20.35 8.97
C GLU A 96 20.92 20.29 9.86
N MET A 97 20.32 19.10 9.80
CA MET A 97 19.29 18.54 10.66
C MET A 97 19.61 18.79 12.13
N THR A 98 19.30 19.99 12.61
CA THR A 98 19.04 20.21 14.02
C THR A 98 17.71 19.51 14.24
N ASP A 99 17.80 18.26 14.72
CA ASP A 99 16.69 17.55 15.29
C ASP A 99 15.86 18.60 16.03
N LEU A 100 14.64 18.84 15.57
CA LEU A 100 13.62 19.45 16.41
C LEU A 100 13.41 18.40 17.49
N LEU A 101 14.32 18.40 18.46
CA LEU A 101 14.27 17.60 19.65
C LEU A 101 12.90 17.93 20.19
N LEU A 102 11.98 16.97 20.12
CA LEU A 102 10.82 17.02 20.99
C LEU A 102 11.40 17.38 22.36
N PRO A 103 10.89 18.45 23.01
CA PRO A 103 11.45 18.92 24.27
C PRO A 103 11.70 17.68 25.08
N SER A 104 12.95 17.47 25.52
CA SER A 104 13.35 16.27 26.25
C SER A 104 12.48 16.24 27.48
N SER A 105 11.32 15.62 27.33
CA SER A 105 10.30 15.64 28.34
C SER A 105 10.88 14.66 29.33
N SER A 106 11.52 15.23 30.34
CA SER A 106 11.92 14.56 31.57
C SER A 106 10.73 13.92 32.29
N SER A 107 9.54 14.00 31.69
CA SER A 107 8.44 13.04 31.76
C SER A 107 8.98 11.60 31.72
N THR A 108 9.34 11.12 32.89
CA THR A 108 9.49 9.70 33.22
C THR A 108 8.17 8.93 33.12
N SER A 109 7.06 9.59 32.73
CA SER A 109 5.80 8.93 32.50
C SER A 109 5.95 7.99 31.32
N ALA A 110 5.88 6.69 31.60
CA ALA A 110 5.80 5.63 30.60
C ALA A 110 4.47 5.67 29.82
N THR A 111 3.74 6.78 29.81
CA THR A 111 2.44 6.92 29.16
C THR A 111 2.29 8.31 28.58
N LEU A 112 1.94 8.36 27.28
CA LEU A 112 1.71 9.57 26.50
C LEU A 112 0.32 9.49 25.88
N LEU A 113 -0.39 10.62 25.80
CA LEU A 113 -1.70 10.73 25.18
C LEU A 113 -1.71 11.87 24.17
N TYR A 114 -2.20 11.60 22.97
CA TYR A 114 -2.33 12.59 21.89
C TYR A 114 -3.75 12.58 21.33
N ASN A 115 -4.25 13.75 20.92
CA ASN A 115 -5.50 13.87 20.17
C ASN A 115 -5.20 13.97 18.68
N VAL A 116 -5.19 12.85 17.96
CA VAL A 116 -4.79 12.82 16.54
C VAL A 116 -5.81 13.44 15.59
N ARG A 117 -7.02 13.78 16.07
CA ARG A 117 -7.98 14.56 15.27
C ARG A 117 -7.63 16.04 15.27
N GLN A 118 -7.17 16.58 16.41
CA GLN A 118 -6.80 17.99 16.55
C GLN A 118 -5.32 18.23 16.25
N ASP A 119 -4.49 17.22 16.51
CA ASP A 119 -3.04 17.23 16.35
C ASP A 119 -2.58 15.91 15.70
N PRO A 120 -2.77 15.75 14.38
CA PRO A 120 -2.34 14.56 13.66
C PRO A 120 -0.81 14.38 13.66
N GLY A 121 -0.07 15.43 14.02
CA GLY A 121 1.39 15.42 14.17
C GLY A 121 1.88 15.02 15.56
N GLU A 122 0.98 14.68 16.49
CA GLU A 122 1.36 14.22 17.84
C GLU A 122 2.39 15.14 18.51
N HIS A 123 2.26 16.45 18.28
CA HIS A 123 3.15 17.49 18.80
C HIS A 123 2.82 17.88 20.25
N VAL A 124 1.56 17.73 20.66
CA VAL A 124 1.02 18.16 21.95
C VAL A 124 0.59 16.94 22.76
N GLU A 125 1.41 16.60 23.74
CA GLU A 125 1.11 15.59 24.75
C GLU A 125 0.06 16.15 25.74
N VAL A 126 -1.01 15.41 26.00
CA VAL A 126 -2.16 15.89 26.80
C VAL A 126 -2.52 14.99 28.00
N SER A 127 -1.72 13.96 28.32
CA SER A 127 -2.05 12.99 29.38
C SER A 127 -2.28 13.62 30.75
N GLN A 128 -1.47 14.62 31.12
CA GLN A 128 -1.58 15.29 32.43
C GLN A 128 -2.93 15.99 32.63
N GLY A 129 -3.55 16.45 31.54
CA GLY A 129 -4.86 17.11 31.56
C GLY A 129 -6.05 16.15 31.46
N HIS A 130 -5.83 14.87 31.16
CA HIS A 130 -6.87 13.87 30.89
C HIS A 130 -6.64 12.52 31.60
N PRO A 131 -6.43 12.51 32.93
CA PRO A 131 -6.12 11.27 33.67
C PRO A 131 -7.23 10.21 33.55
N GLU A 132 -8.49 10.61 33.42
CA GLU A 132 -9.63 9.72 33.23
C GLU A 132 -9.58 8.98 31.89
N ILE A 133 -9.14 9.66 30.82
CA ILE A 133 -8.99 9.07 29.49
C ILE A 133 -7.80 8.11 29.48
N VAL A 134 -6.68 8.52 30.09
CA VAL A 134 -5.51 7.65 30.28
C VAL A 134 -5.93 6.37 31.00
N ALA A 135 -6.61 6.47 32.14
CA ALA A 135 -7.07 5.31 32.90
C ALA A 135 -7.97 4.38 32.06
N ARG A 136 -8.92 4.94 31.30
CA ARG A 136 -9.81 4.16 30.41
C ARG A 136 -9.01 3.41 29.33
N LEU A 137 -8.10 4.10 28.63
CA LEU A 137 -7.31 3.49 27.55
C LEU A 137 -6.29 2.47 28.08
N VAL A 138 -5.71 2.71 29.27
CA VAL A 138 -4.84 1.72 29.95
C VAL A 138 -5.63 0.49 30.37
N ALA A 139 -6.84 0.65 30.91
CA ALA A 139 -7.70 -0.49 31.24
C ALA A 139 -8.02 -1.32 30.00
N ARG A 140 -8.33 -0.66 28.88
CA ARG A 140 -8.59 -1.32 27.59
C ARG A 140 -7.35 -2.04 27.03
N LEU A 141 -6.17 -1.44 27.14
CA LEU A 141 -4.90 -2.12 26.81
C LEU A 141 -4.70 -3.39 27.62
N ASN A 142 -4.99 -3.35 28.93
CA ASN A 142 -4.84 -4.53 29.80
C ASN A 142 -5.84 -5.63 29.46
N GLU A 143 -7.06 -5.28 29.03
CA GLU A 143 -8.04 -6.24 28.51
C GLU A 143 -7.51 -6.93 27.24
N LEU A 144 -7.03 -6.16 26.25
CA LEU A 144 -6.46 -6.72 25.01
C LEU A 144 -5.26 -7.64 25.28
N ARG A 145 -4.40 -7.26 26.23
CA ARG A 145 -3.27 -8.08 26.68
C ARG A 145 -3.70 -9.38 27.34
N SER A 146 -4.83 -9.39 28.04
CA SER A 146 -5.34 -10.61 28.68
C SER A 146 -5.79 -11.67 27.67
N SER A 147 -6.10 -11.26 26.43
CA SER A 147 -6.37 -12.17 25.31
C SER A 147 -5.16 -12.46 24.42
N ALA A 148 -3.99 -11.89 24.73
CA ALA A 148 -2.79 -12.13 23.94
C ALA A 148 -2.35 -13.60 24.08
N VAL A 149 -1.89 -14.17 22.97
CA VAL A 149 -1.25 -15.49 22.96
C VAL A 149 0.25 -15.33 23.22
N ASP A 150 0.87 -16.36 23.80
CA ASP A 150 2.31 -16.38 23.99
C ASP A 150 3.04 -16.23 22.64
N VAL A 151 4.12 -15.45 22.65
CA VAL A 151 4.97 -15.29 21.46
C VAL A 151 5.74 -16.59 21.25
N VAL A 152 5.27 -17.41 20.30
CA VAL A 152 5.95 -18.64 19.89
C VAL A 152 7.02 -18.30 18.86
N GLY A 153 8.30 -18.47 19.21
CA GLY A 153 9.42 -18.31 18.29
C GLY A 153 10.01 -16.90 18.17
N GLY A 154 9.64 -15.98 19.07
CA GLY A 154 10.23 -14.64 19.13
C GLY A 154 11.64 -14.63 19.70
N GLY A 155 12.60 -14.11 18.94
CA GLY A 155 13.84 -13.52 19.45
C GLY A 155 14.83 -14.45 20.15
N GLY A 156 15.72 -15.10 19.38
CA GLY A 156 17.04 -15.51 19.89
C GLY A 156 17.42 -16.98 19.75
N HIS A 157 16.52 -17.84 19.28
CA HIS A 157 16.83 -19.24 19.01
C HIS A 157 16.88 -19.48 17.50
N PRO A 158 18.01 -19.18 16.82
CA PRO A 158 18.17 -19.59 15.44
C PRO A 158 18.00 -21.11 15.40
N ASP A 159 17.12 -21.60 14.52
CA ASP A 159 17.06 -23.03 14.24
C ASP A 159 18.47 -23.46 13.81
N PRO A 160 19.13 -24.38 14.53
CA PRO A 160 20.49 -24.79 14.18
C PRO A 160 20.56 -25.49 12.81
N LYS A 161 19.41 -25.87 12.23
CA LYS A 161 19.31 -26.38 10.86
C LYS A 161 19.17 -25.28 9.82
N CYS A 162 18.76 -24.07 10.20
CA CYS A 162 18.84 -22.93 9.30
C CYS A 162 20.32 -22.61 9.05
N PRO A 163 20.74 -22.41 7.79
CA PRO A 163 22.06 -21.88 7.51
C PRO A 163 22.29 -20.61 8.32
N SER A 164 23.50 -20.42 8.84
CA SER A 164 23.86 -19.19 9.56
C SER A 164 23.51 -17.99 8.68
N TYR A 165 22.60 -17.15 9.15
CA TYR A 165 22.25 -15.92 8.46
C TYR A 165 23.46 -14.98 8.51
N ASP A 166 24.24 -14.98 7.43
CA ASP A 166 25.35 -14.04 7.27
C ASP A 166 24.73 -12.66 7.01
N LYS A 167 24.56 -11.88 8.08
CA LYS A 167 23.84 -10.59 8.10
C LYS A 167 24.31 -9.61 7.00
N ALA A 168 25.48 -9.84 6.42
CA ALA A 168 26.13 -8.94 5.47
C ALA A 168 25.62 -9.02 4.02
N GLN A 169 24.81 -10.01 3.62
CA GLN A 169 24.48 -10.19 2.19
C GLN A 169 23.08 -9.74 1.75
N HIS A 170 22.19 -9.38 2.69
CA HIS A 170 20.83 -8.93 2.35
C HIS A 170 20.61 -7.42 2.46
N THR A 171 21.64 -6.65 2.82
CA THR A 171 21.67 -5.21 2.53
C THR A 171 22.05 -5.02 1.06
N GLU A 172 21.23 -5.54 0.15
CA GLU A 172 21.23 -5.03 -1.21
C GLU A 172 20.44 -3.70 -1.09
N PRO A 173 21.08 -2.52 -1.26
CA PRO A 173 20.50 -1.22 -0.90
C PRO A 173 19.20 -0.84 -1.63
N HIS A 174 18.70 -1.71 -2.52
CA HIS A 174 17.57 -1.46 -3.41
C HIS A 174 16.36 -2.42 -3.24
N VAL A 175 16.33 -3.35 -2.26
CA VAL A 175 15.53 -4.60 -2.41
C VAL A 175 14.24 -4.75 -1.60
N GLY A 176 13.86 -3.82 -0.73
CA GLY A 176 12.74 -4.06 0.21
C GLY A 176 11.32 -4.13 -0.38
N ALA A 177 10.97 -3.34 -1.39
CA ALA A 177 9.56 -3.13 -1.78
C ALA A 177 9.18 -3.63 -3.19
N ILE A 178 10.16 -3.80 -4.08
CA ILE A 178 9.93 -3.93 -5.52
C ILE A 178 9.53 -5.36 -5.91
N TRP A 179 9.99 -6.39 -5.21
CA TRP A 179 9.80 -7.79 -5.63
C TRP A 179 8.39 -8.35 -5.45
N VAL A 180 7.61 -7.86 -4.48
CA VAL A 180 6.21 -8.28 -4.31
C VAL A 180 5.36 -7.79 -5.49
N LEU A 181 5.58 -6.54 -5.92
CA LEU A 181 4.91 -5.98 -7.10
C LEU A 181 5.37 -6.68 -8.37
N LEU A 182 6.67 -6.92 -8.55
CA LEU A 182 7.23 -7.60 -9.73
C LEU A 182 6.99 -9.12 -9.79
N ARG A 183 6.28 -9.73 -8.84
CA ARG A 183 5.98 -11.18 -8.90
C ARG A 183 4.86 -11.51 -9.87
N TRP A 184 3.98 -10.55 -10.15
CA TRP A 184 2.90 -10.67 -11.12
C TRP A 184 3.40 -10.20 -12.49
N ASP A 185 3.28 -11.02 -13.53
CA ASP A 185 3.67 -10.62 -14.90
C ASP A 185 2.91 -9.38 -15.38
N ALA A 186 1.68 -9.16 -14.88
CA ALA A 186 0.89 -7.94 -15.13
C ALA A 186 1.55 -6.64 -14.61
N ASN A 187 2.44 -6.74 -13.62
CA ASN A 187 3.21 -5.61 -13.09
C ASN A 187 4.63 -5.56 -13.68
N ARG A 188 4.97 -6.49 -14.59
CA ARG A 188 6.22 -6.49 -15.33
C ARG A 188 6.00 -5.84 -16.68
N PHE A 189 6.26 -4.53 -16.75
CA PHE A 189 6.44 -3.87 -18.04
C PHE A 189 7.75 -4.37 -18.65
N LYS A 190 7.68 -5.42 -19.49
CA LYS A 190 8.84 -5.94 -20.22
C LYS A 190 9.32 -4.87 -21.20
N SER A 191 10.40 -4.18 -20.87
CA SER A 191 11.17 -3.42 -21.85
C SER A 191 12.00 -4.42 -22.65
N THR A 192 11.78 -4.49 -23.96
CA THR A 192 12.62 -5.28 -24.88
C THR A 192 13.95 -4.60 -25.19
N ASP A 193 14.11 -3.33 -24.80
CA ASP A 193 15.22 -2.47 -25.20
C ASP A 193 15.94 -1.93 -23.95
N GLY A 194 16.92 -2.68 -23.43
CA GLY A 194 17.85 -2.16 -22.41
C GLY A 194 18.73 -3.22 -21.71
N PRO A 195 19.96 -2.86 -21.31
CA PRO A 195 20.82 -3.73 -20.50
C PRO A 195 20.21 -3.98 -19.11
N ALA A 196 20.59 -5.08 -18.45
CA ALA A 196 20.00 -5.59 -17.20
C ALA A 196 19.98 -4.61 -15.99
N SER A 197 20.64 -3.45 -16.08
CA SER A 197 20.62 -2.36 -15.09
C SER A 197 19.30 -1.56 -15.07
N PHE A 198 18.33 -1.89 -15.91
CA PHE A 198 17.09 -1.14 -16.16
C PHE A 198 16.00 -1.18 -15.05
N ARG A 199 16.31 -1.61 -13.83
CA ARG A 199 15.29 -1.86 -12.78
C ARG A 199 14.72 -0.60 -12.13
N GLU A 200 15.45 0.51 -12.13
CA GLU A 200 15.02 1.76 -11.45
C GLU A 200 14.00 2.58 -12.26
N GLY A 201 13.96 2.40 -13.59
CA GLY A 201 12.98 3.05 -14.47
C GLY A 201 11.58 2.43 -14.43
N CYS A 202 11.30 1.49 -13.52
CA CYS A 202 10.03 0.76 -13.43
C CYS A 202 8.97 1.52 -12.60
N MET A 203 9.39 2.34 -11.62
CA MET A 203 8.46 3.04 -10.72
C MET A 203 7.69 4.18 -11.39
N ILE A 204 8.34 5.00 -12.23
CA ILE A 204 7.68 6.12 -12.93
C ILE A 204 6.62 5.59 -13.90
N ASP A 205 6.91 4.48 -14.58
CA ASP A 205 5.99 3.79 -15.47
C ASP A 205 4.78 3.25 -14.70
N VAL A 206 5.00 2.57 -13.56
CA VAL A 206 3.91 2.07 -12.72
C VAL A 206 2.99 3.22 -12.31
N MET A 207 3.52 4.31 -11.74
CA MET A 207 2.71 5.42 -11.19
C MET A 207 1.98 6.28 -12.24
N SER A 208 2.37 6.18 -13.51
CA SER A 208 1.76 6.95 -14.60
C SER A 208 0.80 6.11 -15.43
N ILE A 209 1.14 4.83 -15.64
CA ILE A 209 0.35 3.86 -16.42
C ILE A 209 -0.75 3.23 -15.59
N ASP A 210 -0.55 3.06 -14.27
CA ASP A 210 -1.57 2.50 -13.36
C ASP A 210 -2.89 3.27 -13.37
N ARG A 211 -2.88 4.55 -13.78
CA ARG A 211 -4.07 5.38 -13.92
C ARG A 211 -4.86 5.12 -15.21
N MET A 212 -4.30 4.38 -16.16
CA MET A 212 -4.92 4.14 -17.48
C MET A 212 -5.31 2.67 -17.60
N ASN A 213 -6.62 2.41 -17.57
CA ASN A 213 -7.16 1.05 -17.69
C ASN A 213 -6.94 0.43 -19.08
N HIS A 214 -7.01 -0.90 -19.14
CA HIS A 214 -7.00 -1.62 -20.40
C HIS A 214 -8.24 -1.33 -21.26
N SER A 215 -8.06 -1.19 -22.57
CA SER A 215 -9.15 -1.25 -23.56
C SER A 215 -8.69 -1.94 -24.84
N CYS A 216 -9.53 -2.82 -25.39
CA CYS A 216 -9.36 -3.39 -26.74
C CYS A 216 -9.66 -2.37 -27.86
N ARG A 217 -10.01 -1.13 -27.50
CA ARG A 217 -10.04 0.06 -28.36
C ARG A 217 -9.36 1.21 -27.58
N PRO A 218 -8.03 1.18 -27.48
CA PRO A 218 -7.30 2.16 -26.66
C PRO A 218 -7.51 3.58 -27.19
N SER A 219 -7.53 4.56 -26.30
CA SER A 219 -7.62 5.98 -26.64
C SER A 219 -6.25 6.63 -26.75
N VAL A 220 -5.22 6.02 -26.16
CA VAL A 220 -3.84 6.45 -26.23
C VAL A 220 -2.92 5.26 -26.52
N SER A 221 -1.77 5.52 -27.13
CA SER A 221 -0.61 4.64 -27.09
C SER A 221 0.44 5.22 -26.16
N ALA A 222 1.18 4.33 -25.51
CA ALA A 222 2.25 4.67 -24.62
C ALA A 222 3.57 4.31 -25.27
N VAL A 223 4.47 5.28 -25.41
CA VAL A 223 5.85 5.03 -25.84
C VAL A 223 6.78 5.60 -24.78
N ARG A 224 7.74 4.78 -24.37
CA ARG A 224 8.84 5.22 -23.53
C ARG A 224 9.90 5.84 -24.45
N GLU A 225 10.14 7.14 -24.30
CA GLU A 225 11.25 7.79 -24.99
C GLU A 225 12.47 7.69 -24.08
N LEU A 226 13.37 6.77 -24.40
CA LEU A 226 14.64 6.59 -23.71
C LEU A 226 15.74 7.33 -24.47
N GLU A 227 16.28 8.38 -23.88
CA GLU A 227 17.60 8.85 -24.26
C GLU A 227 18.67 7.95 -23.62
N ALA A 228 19.82 7.80 -24.29
CA ALA A 228 20.92 6.99 -23.78
C ALA A 228 21.39 7.52 -22.42
N PHE A 229 21.48 6.62 -21.44
CA PHE A 229 21.89 6.96 -20.09
C PHE A 229 23.40 7.17 -20.02
N GLU A 230 23.83 8.25 -19.37
CA GLU A 230 25.22 8.43 -18.92
C GLU A 230 25.25 8.24 -17.40
N GLU A 231 26.00 7.22 -16.94
CA GLU A 231 26.08 6.88 -15.53
C GLU A 231 26.51 8.10 -14.69
N GLY A 232 25.70 8.47 -13.70
CA GLY A 232 25.98 9.58 -12.78
C GLY A 232 25.56 10.98 -13.26
N ALA A 233 25.01 11.11 -14.47
CA ALA A 233 24.40 12.36 -14.92
C ALA A 233 22.94 12.46 -14.45
N VAL A 234 22.52 13.66 -14.02
CA VAL A 234 21.10 14.01 -13.85
C VAL A 234 20.72 14.88 -15.04
N LYS A 235 20.14 14.29 -16.10
CA LYS A 235 19.62 15.07 -17.23
C LYS A 235 18.14 15.38 -17.00
N THR A 236 17.78 16.66 -17.05
CA THR A 236 16.38 17.11 -17.11
C THR A 236 15.70 16.50 -18.34
N GLY A 237 14.68 15.65 -18.12
CA GLY A 237 13.97 14.93 -19.19
C GLY A 237 14.21 13.42 -19.22
N GLU A 238 15.03 12.88 -18.30
CA GLU A 238 15.24 11.45 -18.15
C GLU A 238 13.94 10.70 -17.81
N GLY A 239 13.72 9.58 -18.50
CA GLY A 239 12.55 8.71 -18.27
C GLY A 239 11.24 9.32 -18.74
N ARG A 240 11.20 9.86 -19.96
CA ARG A 240 9.97 10.44 -20.50
C ARG A 240 9.00 9.36 -20.96
N PHE A 241 7.81 9.38 -20.37
CA PHE A 241 6.67 8.64 -20.88
C PHE A 241 5.85 9.54 -21.79
N VAL A 242 5.63 9.13 -23.04
CA VAL A 242 4.82 9.86 -24.00
C VAL A 242 3.55 9.07 -24.29
N ALA A 243 2.43 9.57 -23.78
CA ALA A 243 1.11 9.13 -24.18
C ALA A 243 0.69 9.90 -25.44
N ARG A 244 0.48 9.18 -26.55
CA ARG A 244 0.02 9.75 -27.82
C ARG A 244 -1.44 9.36 -28.02
N ALA A 245 -2.31 10.34 -28.28
CA ALA A 245 -3.70 10.06 -28.58
C ALA A 245 -3.82 9.26 -29.89
N LEU A 246 -4.62 8.19 -29.88
CA LEU A 246 -4.90 7.36 -31.07
C LEU A 246 -6.16 7.82 -31.83
N ARG A 247 -6.87 8.80 -31.26
CA ARG A 247 -8.05 9.46 -31.80
C ARG A 247 -8.19 10.84 -31.16
N ASP A 248 -9.07 11.66 -31.68
CA ASP A 248 -9.45 12.91 -31.01
C ASP A 248 -10.06 12.60 -29.63
N LEU A 249 -9.64 13.37 -28.62
CA LEU A 249 -10.07 13.22 -27.24
C LEU A 249 -10.83 14.47 -26.80
N ALA A 250 -11.97 14.27 -26.13
CA ALA A 250 -12.71 15.33 -25.48
C ALA A 250 -12.38 15.41 -23.98
N VAL A 251 -12.63 16.55 -23.35
CA VAL A 251 -12.57 16.66 -21.88
C VAL A 251 -13.57 15.68 -21.27
N GLY A 252 -13.09 14.84 -20.36
CA GLY A 252 -13.87 13.77 -19.74
C GLY A 252 -13.71 12.39 -20.39
N ASP A 253 -13.05 12.29 -21.55
CA ASP A 253 -12.72 10.99 -22.13
C ASP A 253 -11.81 10.18 -21.21
N THR A 254 -12.11 8.90 -21.06
CA THR A 254 -11.23 7.97 -20.33
C THR A 254 -9.99 7.65 -21.16
N LEU A 255 -8.82 7.81 -20.54
CA LEU A 255 -7.54 7.39 -21.11
C LEU A 255 -7.35 5.88 -20.87
N CYS A 256 -7.23 5.12 -21.96
CA CYS A 256 -7.09 3.68 -21.93
C CYS A 256 -5.94 3.24 -22.83
N LEU A 257 -5.21 2.23 -22.39
CA LEU A 257 -4.11 1.60 -23.11
C LEU A 257 -4.46 0.18 -23.53
N ASN A 258 -3.75 -0.35 -24.52
CA ASN A 258 -3.72 -1.79 -24.76
C ASN A 258 -2.62 -2.40 -23.90
N TYR A 259 -2.93 -3.45 -23.15
CA TYR A 259 -1.97 -4.13 -22.25
C TYR A 259 -1.38 -5.38 -22.90
N GLY A 260 -1.92 -5.81 -24.04
CA GLY A 260 -1.36 -6.91 -24.81
C GLY A 260 -0.50 -6.41 -25.98
N PRO A 261 -0.15 -7.32 -26.90
CA PRO A 261 0.65 -6.95 -28.06
C PRO A 261 -0.11 -5.98 -29.00
N PRO A 262 0.59 -5.22 -29.87
CA PRO A 262 -0.02 -4.22 -30.74
C PRO A 262 -1.18 -4.73 -31.61
N GLU A 263 -1.13 -5.99 -32.02
CA GLU A 263 -2.14 -6.68 -32.82
C GLU A 263 -3.33 -7.20 -32.02
N LEU A 264 -3.29 -7.15 -30.67
CA LEU A 264 -4.37 -7.66 -29.81
C LEU A 264 -5.74 -7.10 -30.20
N PRO A 265 -5.92 -5.78 -30.48
CA PRO A 265 -7.19 -5.23 -30.92
C PRO A 265 -7.74 -5.88 -32.21
N ASP A 266 -6.91 -6.48 -33.05
CA ASP A 266 -7.37 -7.10 -34.30
C ASP A 266 -7.79 -8.56 -34.12
N TRP A 267 -7.52 -9.16 -32.95
CA TRP A 267 -7.92 -10.54 -32.66
C TRP A 267 -9.43 -10.65 -32.40
N ALA A 268 -9.98 -11.85 -32.61
CA ALA A 268 -11.36 -12.17 -32.21
C ALA A 268 -11.58 -12.03 -30.70
N LEU A 269 -12.80 -11.67 -30.28
CA LEU A 269 -13.18 -11.39 -28.89
C LEU A 269 -12.65 -12.43 -27.90
N GLU A 270 -12.95 -13.70 -28.15
CA GLU A 270 -12.59 -14.81 -27.27
C GLU A 270 -11.07 -14.94 -27.11
N ARG A 271 -10.33 -14.82 -28.22
CA ARG A 271 -8.86 -14.86 -28.20
C ARG A 271 -8.26 -13.69 -27.43
N ARG A 272 -8.84 -12.49 -27.51
CA ARG A 272 -8.39 -11.32 -26.73
C ARG A 272 -8.59 -11.54 -25.23
N ARG A 273 -9.79 -11.96 -24.84
CA ARG A 273 -10.14 -12.19 -23.43
C ARG A 273 -9.31 -13.30 -22.81
N GLN A 274 -9.12 -14.41 -23.53
CA GLN A 274 -8.28 -15.51 -23.08
C GLN A 274 -6.82 -15.06 -22.86
N HIS A 275 -6.26 -14.30 -23.80
CA HIS A 275 -4.90 -13.77 -23.65
C HIS A 275 -4.75 -12.88 -22.41
N LEU A 276 -5.69 -11.95 -22.19
CA LEU A 276 -5.66 -11.05 -21.03
C LEU A 276 -5.88 -11.81 -19.72
N LEU A 277 -6.71 -12.86 -19.73
CA LEU A 277 -6.91 -13.70 -18.55
C LEU A 277 -5.62 -14.45 -18.18
N GLU A 278 -4.95 -15.05 -19.17
CA GLU A 278 -3.72 -15.82 -18.97
C GLU A 278 -2.52 -14.94 -18.59
N ASN A 279 -2.36 -13.78 -19.24
CA ASN A 279 -1.16 -12.95 -19.11
C ASN A 279 -1.32 -11.81 -18.10
N ASN A 280 -2.55 -11.33 -17.89
CA ASN A 280 -2.83 -10.19 -17.03
C ASN A 280 -3.81 -10.52 -15.88
N GLY A 281 -4.43 -11.69 -15.87
CA GLY A 281 -5.31 -12.14 -14.78
C GLY A 281 -6.72 -11.54 -14.79
N PHE A 282 -7.20 -11.00 -15.92
CA PHE A 282 -8.55 -10.43 -16.00
C PHE A 282 -9.24 -10.64 -17.36
N VAL A 283 -10.58 -10.60 -17.36
CA VAL A 283 -11.40 -10.60 -18.59
C VAL A 283 -11.79 -9.17 -18.93
N CYS A 284 -11.48 -8.72 -20.15
CA CYS A 284 -11.79 -7.36 -20.57
C CYS A 284 -13.30 -7.12 -20.73
N GLN A 285 -13.78 -6.05 -20.07
CA GLN A 285 -15.15 -5.53 -20.14
C GLN A 285 -15.20 -4.11 -20.74
N CYS A 286 -14.24 -3.75 -21.61
CA CYS A 286 -14.29 -2.46 -22.28
C CYS A 286 -15.52 -2.35 -23.21
N PRO A 287 -15.98 -1.14 -23.58
CA PRO A 287 -17.20 -0.96 -24.39
C PRO A 287 -17.21 -1.78 -25.68
N ARG A 288 -16.05 -1.96 -26.34
CA ARG A 288 -15.93 -2.81 -27.52
C ARG A 288 -16.23 -4.28 -27.21
N CYS A 289 -15.58 -4.83 -26.18
CA CYS A 289 -15.76 -6.24 -25.83
C CYS A 289 -17.20 -6.53 -25.37
N THR A 290 -17.82 -5.60 -24.64
CA THR A 290 -19.22 -5.74 -24.21
C THR A 290 -20.19 -5.68 -25.39
N ALA A 291 -19.94 -4.83 -26.39
CA ALA A 291 -20.76 -4.77 -27.61
C ALA A 291 -20.64 -6.05 -28.45
N GLU A 292 -19.41 -6.53 -28.70
CA GLU A 292 -19.19 -7.78 -29.44
C GLU A 292 -19.81 -9.00 -28.72
N ASP A 293 -19.83 -9.01 -27.38
CA ASP A 293 -20.51 -10.04 -26.58
C ASP A 293 -22.04 -10.04 -26.83
N ALA A 294 -22.65 -8.85 -26.83
CA ALA A 294 -24.08 -8.71 -27.04
C ALA A 294 -24.48 -9.16 -28.45
N GLU A 295 -23.70 -8.80 -29.47
CA GLU A 295 -23.91 -9.23 -30.86
C GLU A 295 -23.80 -10.75 -31.01
N ALA A 296 -22.87 -11.40 -30.31
CA ALA A 296 -22.72 -12.85 -30.33
C ALA A 296 -23.93 -13.57 -29.70
N LEU A 297 -24.54 -13.00 -28.66
CA LEU A 297 -25.75 -13.54 -28.03
C LEU A 297 -26.98 -13.40 -28.94
N ASP A 298 -27.14 -12.24 -29.59
CA ASP A 298 -28.27 -11.98 -30.48
C ASP A 298 -28.20 -12.82 -31.77
N GLY A 299 -27.00 -13.00 -32.33
CA GLY A 299 -26.78 -13.79 -33.55
C GLY A 299 -27.03 -15.30 -33.39
N GLY A 300 -26.87 -15.83 -32.18
CA GLY A 300 -27.14 -17.24 -31.87
C GLY A 300 -28.62 -17.61 -31.82
N SER A 301 -29.52 -16.62 -31.66
CA SER A 301 -30.96 -16.87 -31.52
C SER A 301 -31.70 -17.11 -32.84
N LEU A 302 -31.07 -16.88 -34.00
CA LEU A 302 -31.71 -17.00 -35.32
C LEU A 302 -31.41 -18.32 -36.06
N MET A 303 -30.66 -19.25 -35.45
CA MET A 303 -30.39 -20.58 -36.01
C MET A 303 -31.00 -21.75 -35.20
N GLY A 304 -31.92 -21.45 -34.28
CA GLY A 304 -32.66 -22.44 -33.48
C GLY A 304 -34.10 -22.64 -33.95
#